data_AF-A0A1G7LL63-F1
#
_entry.id   AF-A0A1G7LL63-F1
#
_cell.length_a   1.000
_cell.length_b   1.000
_cell.length_c   1.000
_cell.angle_alpha   90.00
_cell.angle_beta   90.00
_cell.angle_gamma   90.00
#
_symmetry.space_group_name_H-M   'P 1'
#
loop_
_entity.id
_entity.type
_entity.pdbx_description
1 polymer ?
#
loop_
_entity_poly.entity_id
_entity_poly.type
_entity_poly.pdbx_seq_one_letter_code
_entity_poly.pdbx_strand_id
1 'polypeptide(L)'
;MKIFVLLSMLFLFQSKIEKVYSKEDVISYYDYAVTKQWELELKEQGTFTLTYKKKDSRLKKMKSFNFIGTWISKNDTIVLTNSSPNDIECYFKTVEYVISGNELKSNGSYLCLPKSLQVGNRFTRKL
;
A
#
# COMPACT_ATOMS: atom_id res chain seq x y z
N MET A 1 29.14 -33.37 7.82
CA MET A 1 28.80 -31.96 7.53
C MET A 1 27.85 -31.90 6.34
N LYS A 2 26.52 -31.87 6.55
CA LYS A 2 25.52 -31.81 5.46
C LYS A 2 24.35 -30.82 5.75
N ILE A 3 24.54 -29.90 6.70
CA ILE A 3 23.48 -28.96 7.13
C ILE A 3 23.62 -27.57 6.45
N PHE A 4 24.77 -27.26 5.84
CA PHE A 4 25.02 -25.91 5.29
C PHE A 4 24.36 -25.62 3.93
N VAL A 5 23.80 -26.61 3.23
CA VAL A 5 23.18 -26.40 1.90
C VAL A 5 21.73 -25.94 1.99
N LEU A 6 21.05 -26.17 3.13
CA LEU A 6 19.65 -25.75 3.31
C LEU A 6 19.50 -24.26 3.67
N LEU A 7 20.51 -23.65 4.30
CA LEU A 7 20.44 -22.25 4.74
C LEU A 7 20.64 -21.26 3.58
N SER A 8 21.34 -21.66 2.51
CA SER A 8 21.58 -20.80 1.34
C SER A 8 20.37 -20.69 0.39
N MET A 9 19.46 -21.67 0.39
CA MET A 9 18.21 -21.58 -0.39
C MET A 9 17.19 -20.60 0.22
N LEU A 10 17.28 -20.30 1.52
CA LEU A 10 16.36 -19.38 2.19
C LEU A 10 16.68 -17.90 1.89
N PHE A 11 17.88 -17.58 1.39
CA PHE A 11 18.30 -16.20 1.09
C PHE A 11 17.91 -15.70 -0.31
N LEU A 12 17.38 -16.55 -1.19
CA LEU A 12 17.03 -16.16 -2.57
C LEU A 12 15.61 -15.60 -2.74
N PHE A 13 14.79 -15.56 -1.70
CA PHE A 13 13.40 -15.06 -1.78
C PHE A 13 13.25 -13.64 -1.22
N GLN A 14 14.22 -12.75 -1.44
CA GLN A 14 13.93 -11.32 -1.30
C GLN A 14 13.03 -10.91 -2.46
N SER A 15 11.72 -10.80 -2.20
CA SER A 15 10.74 -10.40 -3.21
C SER A 15 11.12 -9.04 -3.78
N LYS A 16 11.52 -9.02 -5.06
CA LYS A 16 11.86 -7.78 -5.75
C LYS A 16 10.60 -6.91 -5.88
N ILE A 17 10.74 -5.63 -5.55
CA ILE A 17 9.67 -4.65 -5.67
C ILE A 17 9.58 -4.25 -7.13
N GLU A 18 8.42 -4.50 -7.72
CA GLU A 18 8.13 -4.19 -9.12
C GLU A 18 7.82 -2.70 -9.27
N LYS A 19 6.90 -2.19 -8.43
CA LYS A 19 6.43 -0.81 -8.54
C LYS A 19 5.94 -0.28 -7.21
N VAL A 20 6.16 1.01 -6.98
CA VAL A 20 5.67 1.73 -5.80
C VAL A 20 4.74 2.84 -6.27
N TYR A 21 3.54 2.87 -5.68
CA TYR A 21 2.61 3.97 -5.85
C TYR A 21 2.33 4.61 -4.50
N SER A 22 2.22 5.92 -4.47
CA SER A 22 2.02 6.65 -3.25
C SER A 22 1.12 7.87 -3.44
N LYS A 23 0.54 8.33 -2.33
CA LYS A 23 -0.23 9.57 -2.27
C LYS A 23 -0.17 10.14 -0.88
N GLU A 24 -0.11 11.46 -0.81
CA GLU A 24 -0.31 12.21 0.43
C GLU A 24 -1.43 13.22 0.21
N ASP A 25 -2.41 13.25 1.12
CA ASP A 25 -3.43 14.28 1.18
C ASP A 25 -3.32 15.00 2.52
N VAL A 26 -3.34 16.34 2.48
CA VAL A 26 -3.36 17.19 3.67
C VAL A 26 -4.67 17.97 3.68
N ILE A 27 -5.46 17.80 4.73
CA ILE A 27 -6.68 18.58 4.96
C ILE A 27 -6.38 19.53 6.12
N SER A 28 -6.35 20.82 5.83
CA SER A 28 -6.18 21.87 6.84
C SER A 28 -7.53 22.37 7.33
N TYR A 29 -7.66 22.44 8.64
CA TYR A 29 -8.72 23.13 9.38
C TYR A 29 -8.12 24.38 10.03
N TYR A 30 -8.96 25.21 10.67
CA TYR A 30 -8.53 26.47 11.26
C TYR A 30 -7.39 26.31 12.29
N ASP A 31 -7.48 25.29 13.15
CA ASP A 31 -6.57 25.05 14.27
C ASP A 31 -5.75 23.75 14.14
N TYR A 32 -5.97 22.96 13.08
CA TYR A 32 -5.28 21.69 12.91
C TYR A 32 -5.21 21.19 11.47
N ALA A 33 -4.36 20.20 11.22
CA ALA A 33 -4.28 19.50 9.95
C ALA A 33 -4.44 17.98 10.15
N VAL A 34 -5.07 17.35 9.17
CA VAL A 34 -5.14 15.90 9.04
C VAL A 34 -4.34 15.49 7.81
N THR A 35 -3.19 14.87 8.03
CA THR A 35 -2.37 14.28 6.97
C THR A 35 -2.72 12.82 6.80
N LYS A 36 -2.97 12.41 5.57
CA LYS A 36 -3.20 11.03 5.15
C LYS A 36 -2.13 10.63 4.14
N GLN A 37 -1.53 9.46 4.34
CA GLN A 37 -0.49 8.94 3.46
C GLN A 37 -0.82 7.50 3.07
N TRP A 38 -0.63 7.18 1.79
CA TRP A 38 -0.79 5.84 1.23
C TRP A 38 0.47 5.44 0.49
N GLU A 39 0.91 4.22 0.70
CA GLU A 39 2.06 3.62 0.01
C GLU A 39 1.71 2.19 -0.37
N LEU A 40 1.56 1.94 -1.68
CA LEU A 40 1.34 0.64 -2.28
C LEU A 40 2.65 0.14 -2.89
N GLU A 41 3.16 -0.95 -2.36
CA GLU A 41 4.27 -1.71 -2.95
C GLU A 41 3.71 -2.95 -3.65
N LEU A 42 3.90 -3.03 -4.97
CA LEU A 42 3.66 -4.24 -5.76
C LEU A 42 4.97 -5.01 -5.89
N LYS A 43 4.93 -6.31 -5.59
CA LYS A 43 6.08 -7.22 -5.69
C LYS A 43 5.91 -8.13 -6.91
N GLU A 44 7.02 -8.45 -7.58
CA GLU A 44 7.03 -9.25 -8.83
C GLU A 44 6.36 -10.63 -8.69
N GLN A 45 6.35 -11.19 -7.47
CA GLN A 45 5.71 -12.47 -7.15
C GLN A 45 4.17 -12.41 -7.00
N GLY A 46 3.51 -11.33 -7.44
CA GLY A 46 2.05 -11.19 -7.35
C GLY A 46 1.52 -10.91 -5.94
N THR A 47 2.35 -10.34 -5.05
CA THR A 47 1.95 -9.92 -3.70
C THR A 47 2.08 -8.41 -3.53
N PHE A 48 1.26 -7.81 -2.67
CA PHE A 48 1.33 -6.38 -2.38
C PHE A 48 1.34 -6.09 -0.88
N THR A 49 1.88 -4.93 -0.54
CA THR A 49 1.69 -4.27 0.75
C THR A 49 1.11 -2.89 0.49
N LEU A 50 0.03 -2.52 1.16
CA LEU A 50 -0.50 -1.16 1.17
C LEU A 50 -0.48 -0.64 2.61
N THR A 51 0.28 0.41 2.85
CA THR A 51 0.31 1.11 4.15
C THR A 51 -0.50 2.39 4.06
N TYR A 52 -1.46 2.55 4.96
CA TYR A 52 -2.22 3.79 5.16
C TYR A 52 -1.88 4.39 6.51
N LYS A 53 -1.43 5.65 6.53
CA LYS A 53 -1.16 6.41 7.75
C LYS A 53 -2.08 7.61 7.82
N LYS A 54 -2.61 7.90 9.01
CA LYS A 54 -3.40 9.09 9.31
C LYS A 54 -2.82 9.78 10.55
N LYS A 55 -2.49 11.05 10.42
CA LYS A 55 -2.01 11.90 11.51
C LYS A 55 -2.95 13.07 11.71
N ASP A 56 -3.53 13.20 12.90
CA ASP A 56 -4.28 14.39 13.34
C ASP A 56 -3.34 15.23 14.22
N SER A 57 -3.06 16.48 13.81
CA SER A 57 -2.10 17.33 14.52
C SER A 57 -2.57 17.73 15.93
N ARG A 58 -3.88 17.71 16.24
CA ARG A 58 -4.40 17.99 17.58
C ARG A 58 -4.07 16.87 18.54
N LEU A 59 -4.30 15.63 18.09
CA LEU A 59 -4.16 14.45 18.91
C LEU A 59 -2.68 14.03 19.08
N LYS A 60 -1.78 14.58 18.25
CA LYS A 60 -0.36 14.18 18.17
C LYS A 60 -0.16 12.67 18.04
N LYS A 61 -1.17 11.94 17.57
CA LYS A 61 -1.17 10.48 17.37
C LYS A 61 -1.23 10.15 15.89
N MET A 62 -0.48 9.14 15.50
CA MET A 62 -0.51 8.56 14.16
C MET A 62 -1.21 7.21 14.24
N LYS A 63 -2.27 7.04 13.45
CA LYS A 63 -2.86 5.73 13.16
C LYS A 63 -2.21 5.16 11.90
N SER A 64 -1.92 3.86 11.90
CA SER A 64 -1.33 3.17 10.75
C SER A 64 -2.05 1.86 10.53
N PHE A 65 -2.38 1.57 9.28
CA PHE A 65 -3.06 0.36 8.83
C PHE A 65 -2.23 -0.27 7.72
N ASN A 66 -2.06 -1.58 7.77
CA ASN A 66 -1.31 -2.32 6.76
C ASN A 66 -2.21 -3.38 6.14
N PHE A 67 -2.31 -3.36 4.82
CA PHE A 67 -3.01 -4.36 4.04
C PHE A 67 -1.97 -5.18 3.29
N ILE A 68 -2.14 -6.51 3.31
CA ILE A 68 -1.25 -7.44 2.65
C ILE A 68 -2.11 -8.41 1.87
N GLY A 69 -1.71 -8.73 0.65
CA GLY A 69 -2.40 -9.73 -0.12
C GLY A 69 -1.79 -9.96 -1.48
N THR A 70 -2.62 -10.36 -2.44
CA THR A 70 -2.22 -10.66 -3.80
C THR A 70 -2.68 -9.58 -4.77
N TRP A 71 -1.95 -9.43 -5.87
CA TRP A 71 -2.37 -8.57 -6.97
C TRP A 71 -2.20 -9.28 -8.31
N ILE A 72 -3.05 -8.91 -9.26
CA ILE A 72 -2.96 -9.34 -10.65
C ILE A 72 -3.15 -8.13 -11.56
N SER A 73 -2.51 -8.16 -12.73
CA SER A 73 -2.75 -7.21 -13.82
C SER A 73 -3.59 -7.87 -14.90
N LYS A 74 -4.66 -7.20 -15.34
CA LYS A 74 -5.51 -7.60 -16.46
C LYS A 74 -5.76 -6.38 -17.34
N ASN A 75 -5.12 -6.35 -18.51
CA ASN A 75 -5.10 -5.17 -19.39
C ASN A 75 -4.58 -3.94 -18.62
N ASP A 76 -5.33 -2.85 -18.64
CA ASP A 76 -5.03 -1.62 -17.91
C ASP A 76 -5.58 -1.62 -16.48
N THR A 77 -5.92 -2.77 -15.91
CA THR A 77 -6.50 -2.87 -14.56
C THR A 77 -5.63 -3.70 -13.63
N ILE A 78 -5.29 -3.14 -12.47
CA ILE A 78 -4.70 -3.86 -11.34
C ILE A 78 -5.81 -4.22 -10.36
N VAL A 79 -5.89 -5.49 -9.98
CA VAL A 79 -6.82 -5.98 -8.96
C VAL A 79 -6.03 -6.39 -7.73
N LEU A 80 -6.30 -5.75 -6.59
CA LEU A 80 -5.71 -6.09 -5.29
C LEU A 80 -6.72 -6.90 -4.48
N THR A 81 -6.30 -8.05 -3.94
CA THR A 81 -7.11 -8.89 -3.05
C THR A 81 -6.44 -8.98 -1.69
N ASN A 82 -7.06 -8.39 -0.66
CA ASN A 82 -6.54 -8.36 0.70
C ASN A 82 -6.72 -9.72 1.39
N SER A 83 -5.65 -10.26 1.97
CA SER A 83 -5.67 -11.55 2.68
C SER A 83 -6.14 -11.45 4.13
N SER A 84 -6.18 -10.25 4.71
CA SER A 84 -6.59 -10.06 6.11
C SER A 84 -7.50 -8.84 6.26
N PRO A 85 -8.76 -8.94 5.82
CA PRO A 85 -9.67 -7.80 5.77
C PRO A 85 -10.34 -7.52 7.13
N ASN A 86 -9.65 -7.64 8.26
CA ASN A 86 -10.31 -7.67 9.58
C ASN A 86 -10.25 -6.37 10.39
N ASP A 87 -9.82 -5.24 9.80
CA ASP A 87 -9.82 -3.95 10.50
C ASP A 87 -11.13 -3.17 10.24
N ILE A 88 -11.88 -2.89 11.29
CA ILE A 88 -13.21 -2.25 11.22
C ILE A 88 -13.08 -0.78 10.78
N GLU A 89 -11.96 -0.10 11.08
CA GLU A 89 -11.79 1.32 10.73
C GLU A 89 -11.42 1.52 9.25
N CYS A 90 -10.73 0.55 8.64
CA CYS A 90 -10.28 0.61 7.25
C CYS A 90 -10.34 -0.79 6.61
N TYR A 91 -11.22 -0.96 5.63
CA TYR A 91 -11.53 -2.28 5.07
C TYR A 91 -11.62 -2.24 3.54
N PHE A 92 -10.99 -3.24 2.91
CA PHE A 92 -11.39 -3.73 1.59
C PHE A 92 -11.06 -5.22 1.46
N LYS A 93 -11.91 -5.95 0.73
CA LYS A 93 -11.63 -7.34 0.30
C LYS A 93 -10.91 -7.36 -1.04
N THR A 94 -11.49 -6.66 -2.01
CA THR A 94 -10.94 -6.52 -3.37
C THR A 94 -11.11 -5.09 -3.84
N VAL A 95 -10.09 -4.53 -4.49
CA VAL A 95 -10.15 -3.21 -5.14
C VAL A 95 -9.53 -3.28 -6.51
N GLU A 96 -10.17 -2.59 -7.46
CA GLU A 96 -9.69 -2.45 -8.83
C GLU A 96 -9.18 -1.02 -9.06
N TYR A 97 -8.01 -0.93 -9.66
CA TYR A 97 -7.40 0.31 -10.11
C TYR A 97 -7.14 0.27 -11.61
N VAL A 98 -7.58 1.29 -12.33
CA VAL A 98 -7.23 1.50 -13.73
C VAL A 98 -5.89 2.23 -13.80
N ILE A 99 -4.96 1.69 -14.58
CA ILE A 99 -3.66 2.27 -14.90
C ILE A 99 -3.88 3.40 -15.90
N SER A 100 -3.47 4.62 -15.54
CA SER A 100 -3.60 5.82 -16.36
C SER A 100 -2.26 6.56 -16.35
N GLY A 101 -1.37 6.18 -17.26
CA GLY A 101 0.01 6.68 -17.29
C GLY A 101 0.78 6.32 -16.01
N ASN A 102 1.16 7.34 -15.24
CA ASN A 102 1.87 7.18 -13.96
C ASN A 102 0.92 7.13 -12.76
N GLU A 103 -0.37 6.85 -12.96
CA GLU A 103 -1.35 6.79 -11.89
C GLU A 103 -2.15 5.50 -11.89
N LEU A 104 -2.59 5.09 -10.70
CA LEU A 104 -3.66 4.13 -10.47
C LEU A 104 -4.90 4.90 -10.05
N LYS A 105 -6.04 4.68 -10.71
CA LYS A 105 -7.32 5.33 -10.40
C LYS A 105 -8.34 4.28 -9.99
N SER A 106 -8.90 4.41 -8.79
CA SER A 106 -9.97 3.50 -8.35
C SER A 106 -11.30 3.92 -8.95
N ASN A 107 -12.12 2.96 -9.36
CA ASN A 107 -13.50 3.22 -9.81
C ASN A 107 -14.51 3.23 -8.65
N GLY A 108 -14.06 2.92 -7.43
CA GLY A 108 -14.88 2.84 -6.22
C GLY A 108 -14.39 3.78 -5.12
N SER A 109 -15.29 4.07 -4.17
CA SER A 109 -14.96 4.73 -2.90
C SER A 109 -14.87 3.67 -1.81
N TYR A 110 -13.65 3.34 -1.40
CA TYR A 110 -13.42 2.42 -0.28
C TYR A 110 -12.95 3.22 0.94
N LEU A 111 -13.38 2.80 2.12
CA LEU A 111 -12.91 3.39 3.38
C LEU A 111 -11.38 3.28 3.44
N CYS A 112 -10.74 4.43 3.63
CA CYS A 112 -9.29 4.57 3.74
C CYS A 112 -8.47 4.22 2.50
N LEU A 113 -9.07 4.03 1.31
CA LEU A 113 -8.32 4.00 0.06
C LEU A 113 -8.42 5.35 -0.65
N PRO A 114 -7.35 5.82 -1.30
CA PRO A 114 -7.42 7.03 -2.08
C PRO A 114 -8.04 6.73 -3.45
N LYS A 115 -8.72 7.73 -4.03
CA LYS A 115 -9.25 7.63 -5.40
C LYS A 115 -8.17 7.47 -6.46
N SER A 116 -6.96 7.90 -6.16
CA SER A 116 -5.81 7.79 -7.03
C SER A 116 -4.53 7.54 -6.24
N LEU A 117 -3.58 6.83 -6.84
CA LEU A 117 -2.20 6.71 -6.36
C LEU A 117 -1.27 7.06 -7.52
N GLN A 118 -0.18 7.77 -7.25
CA GLN A 118 0.78 8.13 -8.28
C GLN A 118 2.03 7.27 -8.15
N VAL A 119 2.70 6.95 -9.26
CA VAL A 119 4.05 6.38 -9.20
C VAL A 119 4.93 7.37 -8.45
N GLY A 120 5.52 6.92 -7.34
CA GLY A 120 6.08 7.87 -6.40
C GLY A 120 7.08 7.28 -5.42
N ASN A 121 7.65 8.20 -4.64
CA ASN A 121 8.65 7.89 -3.63
C ASN A 121 8.02 7.22 -2.41
N ARG A 122 8.81 6.38 -1.74
CA ARG A 122 8.44 5.77 -0.46
C ARG A 122 8.45 6.83 0.66
N PHE A 123 7.35 6.95 1.38
CA PHE A 123 7.24 7.72 2.62
C PHE A 123 7.95 7.05 3.80
N THR A 124 8.25 5.74 3.70
CA THR A 124 8.84 4.96 4.80
C THR A 124 10.36 4.95 4.89
N ARG A 125 11.12 5.65 4.03
CA ARG A 125 12.57 5.80 4.24
C ARG A 125 12.89 6.92 5.24
N LYS A 126 12.93 6.57 6.52
CA LYS A 126 13.90 7.18 7.45
C LYS A 126 14.83 6.06 7.95
N LEU A 127 16.11 6.25 7.64
CA LEU A 127 17.26 5.55 8.23
C LEU A 127 17.22 5.66 9.76
#